data_AF-A0A4U4EJ25-F1
#
_entry.id   AF-A0A4U4EJ25-F1
#
_cell.length_a   1.000
_cell.length_b   1.000
_cell.length_c   1.000
_cell.angle_alpha   90.00
_cell.angle_beta   90.00
_cell.angle_gamma   90.00
#
_symmetry.space_group_name_H-M   'P 1'
#
loop_
_entity.id
_entity.type
_entity.pdbx_description
1 polymer ?
#
loop_
_entity_poly.entity_id
_entity_poly.type
_entity_poly.pdbx_seq_one_letter_code
_entity_poly.pdbx_strand_id
1 'polypeptide(L)'
;MLKTVRYSCYFKGFLDKVFLPKFAYQEDRDGNWQGLLTNIKKATVVTTATYSKESLTTYGDVIQGVFMNSTLRSVGIPIEKMKWIYFSEVNITTDERKKEFLEQLPALI
;
A
#
# COMPACT_ATOMS: atom_id res chain seq x y z
N MET A 1 18.75 16.45 -4.89
CA MET A 1 18.43 15.60 -3.72
C MET A 1 17.19 14.77 -4.07
N LEU A 2 17.35 13.49 -4.37
CA LEU A 2 16.22 12.59 -4.66
C LEU A 2 15.52 12.26 -3.35
N LYS A 3 14.32 12.82 -3.13
CA LYS A 3 13.48 12.48 -1.98
C LYS A 3 12.89 11.09 -2.24
N THR A 4 13.40 10.06 -1.56
CA THR A 4 12.78 8.73 -1.60
C THR A 4 11.43 8.78 -0.88
N VAL A 5 10.36 8.42 -1.59
CA VAL A 5 9.04 8.24 -0.99
C VAL A 5 9.08 6.97 -0.13
N ARG A 6 8.74 7.06 1.15
CA ARG A 6 8.66 5.91 2.07
C ARG A 6 7.42 6.04 2.95
N TYR A 7 6.85 4.92 3.37
CA TYR A 7 5.83 4.91 4.43
C TYR A 7 6.46 5.28 5.77
N SER A 8 5.62 5.62 6.76
CA SER A 8 6.09 5.94 8.10
C SER A 8 6.83 4.75 8.75
N CYS A 9 7.78 5.05 9.63
CA CYS A 9 8.52 4.04 10.37
C CYS A 9 7.61 3.17 11.26
N TYR A 10 6.51 3.74 11.78
CA TYR A 10 5.49 3.00 12.52
C TYR A 10 4.80 1.96 11.64
N PHE A 11 4.41 2.33 10.42
CA PHE A 11 3.77 1.39 9.50
C PHE A 11 4.73 0.27 9.09
N LYS A 12 5.99 0.60 8.77
CA LYS A 12 7.01 -0.42 8.49
C LYS A 12 7.25 -1.33 9.70
N GLY A 13 7.33 -0.77 10.90
CA GLY A 13 7.50 -1.55 12.13
C GLY A 13 6.31 -2.46 12.43
N PHE A 14 5.09 -2.06 12.08
CA PHE A 14 3.92 -2.94 12.15
C PHE A 14 4.08 -4.13 11.20
N LEU A 15 4.43 -3.90 9.93
CA LEU A 15 4.65 -4.98 8.97
C LEU A 15 5.74 -5.93 9.47
N ASP A 16 6.85 -5.42 9.99
CA ASP A 16 7.97 -6.24 10.49
C ASP A 16 7.59 -7.11 11.69
N LYS A 17 6.68 -6.63 12.55
CA LYS A 17 6.27 -7.34 13.76
C LYS A 17 5.07 -8.27 13.53
N VAL A 18 4.31 -8.06 12.46
CA VAL A 18 3.07 -8.81 12.20
C VAL A 18 3.23 -9.77 11.03
N PHE A 19 3.97 -9.42 9.98
CA PHE A 19 4.22 -10.30 8.84
C PHE A 19 5.35 -11.27 9.16
N LEU A 20 5.10 -12.16 10.12
CA LEU A 20 6.08 -13.12 10.62
C LEU A 20 6.03 -14.45 9.84
N PRO A 21 7.15 -15.20 9.80
CA PRO A 21 7.18 -16.55 9.27
C PRO A 21 6.16 -17.46 9.96
N LYS A 22 5.59 -18.40 9.22
CA LYS A 22 4.55 -19.36 9.65
C LYS A 22 3.20 -18.74 10.04
N PHE A 23 3.08 -17.41 9.99
CA PHE A 23 1.81 -16.69 10.15
C PHE A 23 1.40 -16.01 8.85
N ALA A 24 2.27 -15.16 8.30
CA ALA A 24 1.97 -14.38 7.08
C ALA A 24 2.56 -15.00 5.81
N TYR A 25 3.67 -15.71 5.93
CA TYR A 25 4.31 -16.43 4.84
C TYR A 25 5.10 -17.63 5.37
N GLN A 26 5.49 -18.52 4.48
CA GLN A 26 6.44 -19.60 4.75
C GLN A 26 7.19 -20.00 3.47
N GLU A 27 8.27 -20.74 3.62
CA GLU A 27 8.88 -21.50 2.53
C GLU A 27 8.35 -22.93 2.60
N ASP A 28 7.92 -23.47 1.45
CA ASP A 28 7.52 -24.87 1.37
C ASP A 28 8.73 -25.82 1.38
N ARG A 29 8.48 -27.13 1.27
CA ARG A 29 9.54 -28.14 1.33
C ARG A 29 10.53 -28.06 0.17
N ASP A 30 10.13 -27.45 -0.94
CA ASP A 30 10.94 -27.27 -2.14
C ASP A 30 11.63 -25.89 -2.16
N GLY A 31 11.43 -25.08 -1.10
CA GLY A 31 12.00 -23.74 -0.95
C GLY A 31 11.20 -22.64 -1.65
N ASN A 32 9.98 -22.91 -2.12
CA ASN A 32 9.15 -21.89 -2.75
C ASN A 32 8.48 -21.00 -1.70
N TRP A 33 8.45 -19.71 -1.97
CA TRP A 33 7.77 -18.74 -1.13
C TRP A 33 6.24 -18.87 -1.23
N GLN A 34 5.59 -18.99 -0.09
CA GLN A 34 4.14 -19.14 0.02
C GLN A 34 3.55 -18.12 1.00
N GLY A 35 2.65 -17.27 0.51
CA GLY A 35 1.86 -16.38 1.35
C GLY A 35 0.71 -17.11 2.05
N LEU A 36 0.48 -16.81 3.32
CA LEU A 36 -0.49 -17.52 4.18
C LEU A 36 -1.77 -16.72 4.44
N LEU A 37 -1.78 -15.39 4.20
CA LEU A 37 -2.93 -14.50 4.45
C LEU A 37 -3.98 -14.56 3.33
N THR A 38 -4.32 -15.77 2.88
CA THR A 38 -5.23 -16.04 1.75
C THR A 38 -6.71 -15.79 2.07
N ASN A 39 -7.05 -15.67 3.35
CA ASN A 39 -8.38 -15.36 3.84
C ASN A 39 -8.79 -13.91 3.58
N ILE A 40 -7.84 -13.00 3.32
CA ILE A 40 -8.11 -11.60 3.01
C ILE A 40 -8.87 -11.49 1.68
N LYS A 41 -10.05 -10.87 1.74
CA LYS A 41 -10.95 -10.70 0.58
C LYS A 41 -10.72 -9.39 -0.17
N LYS A 42 -10.21 -8.37 0.51
CA LYS A 42 -9.99 -7.05 -0.03
C LYS A 42 -8.94 -6.30 0.78
N ALA A 43 -8.08 -5.54 0.11
CA ALA A 43 -7.12 -4.65 0.73
C ALA A 43 -7.15 -3.29 0.01
N THR A 44 -7.60 -2.25 0.71
CA THR A 44 -7.63 -0.89 0.16
C THR A 44 -6.52 -0.06 0.80
N VAL A 45 -5.60 0.42 -0.04
CA VAL A 45 -4.50 1.29 0.34
C VAL A 45 -4.92 2.72 0.04
N VAL A 46 -5.05 3.55 1.06
CA VAL A 46 -5.37 4.97 0.91
C VAL A 46 -4.15 5.77 1.31
N THR A 47 -3.59 6.54 0.40
CA THR A 47 -2.42 7.39 0.69
C THR A 47 -2.64 8.83 0.29
N THR A 48 -2.01 9.72 1.05
CA THR A 48 -2.01 11.16 0.82
C THR A 48 -0.57 11.63 0.65
N ALA A 49 -0.26 12.46 -0.34
CA ALA A 49 1.03 13.13 -0.37
C ALA A 49 0.97 14.50 -1.05
N THR A 50 2.04 15.27 -0.91
CA THR A 50 2.19 16.58 -1.57
C THR A 50 2.52 16.47 -3.06
N TYR A 51 2.78 15.26 -3.55
CA TYR A 51 3.19 15.00 -4.94
C TYR A 51 2.01 14.54 -5.79
N SER A 52 2.07 14.76 -7.11
CA SER A 52 1.14 14.14 -8.04
C SER A 52 1.35 12.62 -8.12
N LYS A 53 0.35 11.88 -8.59
CA LYS A 53 0.46 10.42 -8.75
C LYS A 53 1.58 10.04 -9.73
N GLU A 54 1.68 10.79 -10.82
CA GLU A 54 2.72 10.63 -11.83
C GLU A 54 4.11 10.82 -11.24
N SER A 55 4.29 11.88 -10.44
CA SER A 55 5.56 12.12 -9.73
C SER A 55 5.92 10.94 -8.83
N LEU A 56 4.97 10.38 -8.08
CA LEU A 56 5.22 9.19 -7.26
C LEU A 56 5.68 7.99 -8.07
N THR A 57 5.08 7.76 -9.24
CA THR A 57 5.47 6.64 -10.11
C THR A 57 6.88 6.82 -10.67
N THR A 58 7.29 8.06 -10.99
CA THR A 58 8.65 8.37 -11.46
C THR A 58 9.70 8.16 -10.38
N TYR A 59 9.37 8.36 -9.10
CA TYR A 59 10.31 8.18 -7.97
C TYR A 59 10.43 6.72 -7.47
N GLY A 60 10.01 5.75 -8.28
CA GLY A 60 10.22 4.32 -8.02
C GLY A 60 8.97 3.54 -7.62
N ASP A 61 7.78 4.08 -7.89
CA ASP A 61 6.47 3.41 -7.69
C ASP A 61 6.36 2.64 -6.37
N VAL A 62 6.64 3.36 -5.27
CA VAL A 62 6.83 2.71 -3.97
C VAL A 62 5.52 2.05 -3.52
N ILE A 63 4.38 2.73 -3.64
CA ILE A 63 3.09 2.21 -3.16
C ILE A 63 2.64 0.98 -3.95
N GLN A 64 2.53 1.09 -5.27
CA GLN A 64 1.98 0.03 -6.10
C GLN A 64 3.04 -1.06 -6.36
N GLY A 65 4.26 -0.69 -6.74
CA GLY A 65 5.35 -1.63 -7.00
C GLY A 65 5.88 -2.33 -5.75
N VAL A 66 6.23 -1.59 -4.70
CA VAL A 66 6.92 -2.17 -3.52
C VAL A 66 5.94 -2.69 -2.47
N PHE A 67 4.95 -1.89 -2.06
CA PHE A 67 4.06 -2.34 -1.01
C PHE A 67 2.98 -3.29 -1.52
N MET A 68 2.26 -2.95 -2.59
CA MET A 68 1.17 -3.81 -3.07
C MET A 68 1.71 -5.03 -3.82
N ASN A 69 2.45 -4.82 -4.91
CA ASN A 69 2.85 -5.90 -5.82
C ASN A 69 3.96 -6.81 -5.27
N SER A 70 4.72 -6.33 -4.28
CA SER A 70 5.75 -7.12 -3.60
C SER A 70 5.31 -7.52 -2.19
N THR A 71 5.12 -6.56 -1.26
CA THR A 71 4.89 -6.88 0.16
C THR A 71 3.54 -7.55 0.44
N LEU A 72 2.43 -7.02 -0.05
CA LEU A 72 1.10 -7.62 0.18
C LEU A 72 0.93 -8.91 -0.64
N ARG A 73 1.52 -8.95 -1.84
CA ARG A 73 1.51 -10.14 -2.68
C ARG A 73 2.30 -11.30 -2.06
N SER A 74 3.45 -11.02 -1.46
CA SER A 74 4.30 -12.06 -0.85
C SER A 74 3.62 -12.71 0.35
N VAL A 75 2.72 -12.03 1.05
CA VAL A 75 1.94 -12.61 2.16
C VAL A 75 0.62 -13.26 1.72
N GLY A 76 0.34 -13.32 0.42
CA GLY A 76 -0.79 -14.08 -0.13
C GLY A 76 -2.04 -13.26 -0.42
N ILE A 77 -1.96 -11.92 -0.40
CA ILE A 77 -3.03 -11.06 -0.88
C ILE A 77 -2.82 -10.86 -2.38
N PRO A 78 -3.76 -11.24 -3.25
CA PRO A 78 -3.57 -11.14 -4.68
C PRO A 78 -3.97 -9.76 -5.21
N ILE A 79 -3.34 -9.32 -6.32
CA ILE A 79 -3.42 -7.94 -6.84
C ILE A 79 -4.86 -7.54 -7.18
N GLU A 80 -5.66 -8.46 -7.69
CA GLU A 80 -7.07 -8.24 -8.05
C GLU A 80 -7.97 -7.93 -6.85
N LYS A 81 -7.52 -8.24 -5.63
CA LYS A 81 -8.20 -7.89 -4.38
C LYS A 81 -7.67 -6.59 -3.77
N MET A 82 -6.68 -5.97 -4.39
CA MET A 82 -6.07 -4.74 -3.91
C MET A 82 -6.59 -3.52 -4.67
N LYS A 83 -6.81 -2.42 -3.95
CA LYS A 83 -7.17 -1.12 -4.54
C LYS A 83 -6.27 -0.04 -3.97
N TRP A 84 -5.74 0.82 -4.84
CA TRP A 84 -5.01 2.01 -4.41
C TRP A 84 -5.83 3.26 -4.68
N ILE A 85 -6.15 3.99 -3.61
CA ILE A 85 -6.76 5.31 -3.64
C ILE A 85 -5.68 6.32 -3.23
N TYR A 86 -5.45 7.31 -4.09
CA TYR A 86 -4.42 8.32 -3.85
C TYR A 86 -5.01 9.73 -3.88
N PHE A 87 -4.74 10.51 -2.84
CA PHE A 87 -5.10 11.91 -2.75
C PHE A 87 -3.82 12.76 -2.83
N SER A 88 -3.64 13.43 -3.98
CA SER A 88 -2.44 14.18 -4.31
C SER A 88 -2.48 15.62 -3.81
N GLU A 89 -1.30 16.26 -3.79
CA GLU A 89 -1.13 17.72 -3.64
C GLU A 89 -1.82 18.33 -2.41
N VAL A 90 -1.83 17.58 -1.31
CA VAL A 90 -2.56 17.94 -0.09
C VAL A 90 -2.12 19.28 0.51
N ASN A 91 -0.90 19.73 0.22
CA ASN A 91 -0.37 21.01 0.68
C ASN A 91 -0.94 22.23 -0.06
N ILE A 92 -1.52 22.05 -1.24
CA ILE A 92 -2.07 23.15 -2.07
C ILE A 92 -3.55 22.96 -2.42
N THR A 93 -4.17 21.89 -1.90
CA THR A 93 -5.59 21.59 -2.14
C THR A 93 -6.51 22.38 -1.19
N THR A 94 -7.71 22.72 -1.66
CA THR A 94 -8.69 23.49 -0.86
C THR A 94 -9.41 22.58 0.14
N ASP A 95 -10.02 23.18 1.17
CA ASP A 95 -10.76 22.43 2.19
C ASP A 95 -12.03 21.79 1.60
N GLU A 96 -12.64 22.41 0.58
CA GLU A 96 -13.77 21.84 -0.17
C GLU A 96 -13.35 20.55 -0.88
N ARG A 97 -12.17 20.54 -1.52
CA ARG A 97 -11.68 19.35 -2.21
C ARG A 97 -11.31 18.23 -1.26
N LYS A 98 -10.78 18.54 -0.07
CA LYS A 98 -10.56 17.56 1.00
C LYS A 98 -11.89 16.98 1.46
N LYS A 99 -12.91 17.81 1.68
CA LYS A 99 -14.24 17.38 2.11
C LYS A 99 -14.90 16.48 1.07
N GLU A 100 -14.85 16.87 -0.21
CA GLU A 100 -15.36 16.07 -1.32
C GLU A 100 -14.67 14.70 -1.39
N PHE A 101 -13.34 14.66 -1.25
CA PHE A 101 -12.61 13.39 -1.21
C PHE A 101 -13.05 12.50 -0.04
N LEU A 102 -13.22 13.08 1.16
CA LEU A 102 -13.68 12.35 2.34
C LEU A 102 -15.12 11.84 2.18
N GLU A 103 -16.00 12.59 1.53
CA GLU A 103 -17.38 12.19 1.24
C GLU A 103 -17.45 11.06 0.20
N GLN A 104 -16.56 11.06 -0.79
CA GLN A 104 -16.48 10.02 -1.82
C GLN A 104 -15.80 8.74 -1.32
N LEU A 105 -14.88 8.85 -0.36
CA LEU A 105 -14.01 7.76 0.08
C LEU A 105 -14.78 6.47 0.45
N PRO A 106 -15.90 6.49 1.20
CA PRO A 106 -16.66 5.28 1.52
C PRO A 106 -17.16 4.51 0.29
N ALA A 107 -17.54 5.22 -0.79
CA ALA A 107 -17.97 4.60 -2.03
C ALA A 107 -16.80 4.03 -2.85
N LEU A 108 -15.58 4.50 -2.58
CA LEU A 108 -14.37 4.04 -3.24
C LEU A 108 -13.73 2.84 -2.53
N ILE A 109 -14.00 2.60 -1.24
CA ILE A 109 -13.30 1.57 -0.46
C ILE A 109 -13.66 0.18 -0.88
#